data_AF-A0A127AZW8-F1
#
_entry.id   AF-A0A127AZW8-F1
#
_cell.length_a   1.000
_cell.length_b   1.000
_cell.length_c   1.000
_cell.angle_alpha   90.00
_cell.angle_beta   90.00
_cell.angle_gamma   90.00
#
_symmetry.space_group_name_H-M   'P 1'
#
loop_
_entity.id
_entity.type
_entity.pdbx_description
1 polymer ?
#
loop_
_entity_poly.entity_id
_entity_poly.type
_entity_poly.pdbx_seq_one_letter_code
_entity_poly.pdbx_strand_id
1 'polypeptide(L)'
;MFLFFGLPFLACFHENRPKTEDRQELYFQVIHVPYFYIMKKINAFFHLVALLFVMSACEEKDNIEPVGNWELSSAVLGNPAENATITLDETKPDATVRFEWGAAMSSKNYGVTYKLVLDSAENADFKTPILTMATGDAGKNQFLTPTATQLDQALSAAGYDANTTVKLKWAVIAQSLSKESVSPSKTVSITRFAHETHPTTLYISGSATEKGTDVTQAIQLRPLKDANGNQTHVFEGYTSFTSGGTFKIYSQQNAQSLVYGAANGGGLRKNGTAIAAPGAGTYRVTVNLNTNTYSFLKIDRWSMVGSAIAAGWGGDEPLQYKGNGVWQTSVDIEKTEGFIFRANGDWGYLMKRVKGTTNQLVMESQAAAGTFEDIPATAVGKHIVTMNLNGEQYTYSIVKDETVTPPAAMPDKLYLLQGGTVVAELVKDGTTFKTNGFIALEKSKTYTLNAANDGSGTAFTTTAKVGETTTPDADAVTVPVDFGTGSAPIAVTRDQAYQITINFATGKLTWKYYNIKLFHWDDAGGGWDARNEYLMTYKHPYTFEGTFALKANYDLKFNSPWDVQFGSNGTALSGTMTNGGPNFKGVTQAGTYKATITVTPDYKTAEYSFVKQ
;
A
#
# COMPACT_ATOMS: atom_id res chain seq x y z
N MET A 1 -59.80 -4.43 -5.84
CA MET A 1 -60.28 -5.30 -4.75
C MET A 1 -59.44 -5.02 -3.50
N PHE A 2 -59.87 -5.42 -2.30
CA PHE A 2 -59.32 -4.92 -1.03
C PHE A 2 -57.92 -5.43 -0.63
N LEU A 3 -57.35 -4.79 0.41
CA LEU A 3 -56.08 -5.05 1.14
C LEU A 3 -54.82 -4.59 0.39
N PHE A 4 -54.33 -3.36 0.65
CA PHE A 4 -53.47 -2.90 1.78
C PHE A 4 -52.08 -3.58 1.80
N PHE A 5 -51.01 -2.86 1.42
CA PHE A 5 -50.22 -1.89 2.25
C PHE A 5 -49.50 -2.57 3.44
N GLY A 6 -48.20 -2.37 3.68
CA GLY A 6 -47.21 -1.55 2.97
C GLY A 6 -46.22 -0.89 3.96
N LEU A 7 -44.91 -1.12 3.80
CA LEU A 7 -43.87 -0.64 4.73
C LEU A 7 -42.58 -0.29 3.99
N PRO A 8 -42.07 0.95 4.13
CA PRO A 8 -40.63 1.18 3.96
C PRO A 8 -40.03 2.29 4.88
N PHE A 9 -38.69 2.39 4.83
CA PHE A 9 -37.81 3.49 5.29
C PHE A 9 -37.72 3.87 6.79
N LEU A 10 -36.70 3.27 7.43
CA LEU A 10 -35.42 3.94 7.76
C LEU A 10 -35.44 5.31 8.48
N ALA A 11 -34.84 5.33 9.68
CA ALA A 11 -34.06 6.47 10.17
C ALA A 11 -32.90 5.95 11.06
N CYS A 12 -31.78 6.66 11.08
CA CYS A 12 -30.59 6.36 11.90
C CYS A 12 -30.26 7.58 12.75
N PHE A 13 -29.89 7.41 14.02
CA PHE A 13 -29.10 8.40 14.77
C PHE A 13 -28.28 7.75 15.90
N HIS A 14 -27.55 8.56 16.66
CA HIS A 14 -26.21 8.24 17.15
C HIS A 14 -26.10 8.17 18.68
N GLU A 15 -25.29 7.21 19.14
CA GLU A 15 -24.31 7.36 20.23
C GLU A 15 -24.72 7.50 21.72
N ASN A 16 -23.71 7.27 22.56
CA ASN A 16 -23.53 7.65 23.99
C ASN A 16 -24.26 6.88 25.11
N ARG A 17 -23.42 6.13 25.87
CA ARG A 17 -23.51 5.85 27.32
C ARG A 17 -23.29 7.19 28.11
N PRO A 18 -23.28 7.27 29.47
CA PRO A 18 -23.29 6.19 30.50
C PRO A 18 -24.06 6.49 31.82
N LYS A 19 -23.87 5.59 32.81
CA LYS A 19 -24.12 5.79 34.27
C LYS A 19 -25.61 5.91 34.69
N THR A 20 -26.01 5.71 35.95
CA THR A 20 -25.25 5.43 37.20
C THR A 20 -25.99 4.39 38.06
N GLU A 21 -25.37 3.95 39.15
CA GLU A 21 -26.00 3.13 40.20
C GLU A 21 -27.02 3.92 41.06
N ASP A 22 -27.83 3.14 41.80
CA ASP A 22 -27.99 3.21 43.27
C ASP A 22 -29.36 3.62 43.86
N ARG A 23 -29.62 3.05 45.06
CA ARG A 23 -30.59 3.44 46.11
C ARG A 23 -32.09 3.22 45.86
N GLN A 24 -32.79 2.38 46.67
CA GLN A 24 -33.29 2.51 48.08
C GLN A 24 -34.79 2.88 48.09
N GLU A 25 -35.65 2.53 49.06
CA GLU A 25 -35.55 1.69 50.28
C GLU A 25 -36.99 1.23 50.69
N LEU A 26 -37.23 0.99 52.01
CA LEU A 26 -38.51 0.75 52.72
C LEU A 26 -39.18 -0.63 52.46
N TYR A 27 -39.81 -1.33 53.41
CA TYR A 27 -40.13 -1.16 54.86
C TYR A 27 -40.54 -2.56 55.43
N PHE A 28 -40.69 -2.93 56.73
CA PHE A 28 -40.59 -2.34 58.10
C PHE A 28 -39.34 -2.98 58.83
N GLN A 29 -39.06 -3.12 60.15
CA GLN A 29 -39.77 -3.14 61.46
C GLN A 29 -40.60 -4.43 61.75
N VAL A 30 -40.83 -4.98 62.97
CA VAL A 30 -40.49 -4.66 64.40
C VAL A 30 -40.07 -5.98 65.13
N ILE A 31 -38.82 -6.22 65.59
CA ILE A 31 -38.21 -6.04 66.95
C ILE A 31 -39.07 -6.55 68.16
N HIS A 32 -38.72 -7.61 68.92
CA HIS A 32 -37.89 -7.65 70.17
C HIS A 32 -37.82 -9.14 70.66
N VAL A 33 -36.80 -9.77 71.29
CA VAL A 33 -35.64 -9.37 72.16
C VAL A 33 -36.03 -9.16 73.65
N PRO A 34 -35.27 -9.59 74.69
CA PRO A 34 -34.11 -10.52 74.80
C PRO A 34 -34.32 -11.66 75.85
N TYR A 35 -33.28 -12.48 76.13
CA TYR A 35 -32.69 -12.53 77.48
C TYR A 35 -31.25 -13.08 77.52
N PHE A 36 -30.47 -12.65 78.51
CA PHE A 36 -29.10 -13.12 78.81
C PHE A 36 -29.08 -14.49 79.51
N TYR A 37 -28.14 -15.37 79.18
CA TYR A 37 -26.97 -15.61 80.06
C TYR A 37 -25.84 -16.43 79.40
N ILE A 38 -24.59 -16.15 79.73
CA ILE A 38 -23.41 -16.92 79.29
C ILE A 38 -22.93 -17.83 80.42
N MET A 39 -23.10 -19.15 80.27
CA MET A 39 -22.40 -20.25 80.96
C MET A 39 -22.90 -21.59 80.34
N LYS A 40 -22.11 -22.63 80.07
CA LYS A 40 -20.67 -22.88 80.32
C LYS A 40 -20.12 -23.95 79.33
N LYS A 41 -19.26 -23.53 78.39
CA LYS A 41 -18.12 -24.27 77.77
C LYS A 41 -18.21 -25.79 77.38
N ILE A 42 -19.36 -26.44 77.22
CA ILE A 42 -19.43 -27.86 76.75
C ILE A 42 -20.10 -28.04 75.37
N ASN A 43 -21.27 -27.47 75.11
CA ASN A 43 -22.02 -27.78 73.87
C ASN A 43 -21.39 -27.25 72.57
N ALA A 44 -20.44 -26.31 72.63
CA ALA A 44 -19.73 -25.81 71.46
C ALA A 44 -18.96 -26.90 70.70
N PHE A 45 -18.50 -27.95 71.40
CA PHE A 45 -17.80 -29.07 70.78
C PHE A 45 -18.74 -29.95 69.93
N PHE A 46 -19.97 -30.18 70.41
CA PHE A 46 -20.96 -30.99 69.68
C PHE A 46 -21.50 -30.32 68.41
N HIS A 47 -21.60 -28.99 68.38
CA HIS A 47 -21.98 -28.28 67.15
C HIS A 47 -20.84 -28.20 66.12
N LEU A 48 -19.57 -28.22 66.56
CA LEU A 48 -18.43 -28.32 65.64
C LEU A 48 -18.35 -29.71 64.99
N VAL A 49 -18.58 -30.78 65.76
CA VAL A 49 -18.61 -32.17 65.24
C VAL A 49 -19.85 -32.44 64.37
N ALA A 50 -21.00 -31.85 64.68
CA ALA A 50 -22.19 -31.97 63.84
C ALA A 50 -22.04 -31.31 62.45
N LEU A 51 -21.25 -30.23 62.35
CA LEU A 51 -20.95 -29.58 61.06
C LEU A 51 -20.00 -30.41 60.17
N LEU A 52 -19.22 -31.32 60.77
CA LEU A 52 -18.21 -32.13 60.08
C LEU A 52 -18.80 -33.32 59.28
N PHE A 53 -20.07 -33.67 59.49
CA PHE A 53 -20.72 -34.81 58.82
C PHE A 53 -21.60 -34.45 57.62
N VAL A 54 -21.70 -33.15 57.24
CA VAL A 54 -22.48 -32.69 56.07
C VAL A 54 -21.60 -32.58 54.80
N MET A 55 -20.29 -32.81 54.91
CA MET A 55 -19.31 -32.77 53.80
C MET A 55 -19.20 -34.11 53.01
N SER A 56 -20.09 -35.08 53.23
CA SER A 56 -20.12 -36.38 52.54
C SER A 56 -21.33 -36.54 51.59
N ALA A 57 -21.86 -35.42 51.10
CA ALA A 57 -23.05 -35.36 50.23
C ALA A 57 -22.74 -34.94 48.78
N CYS A 58 -21.51 -35.20 48.32
CA CYS A 58 -21.17 -35.33 46.90
C CYS A 58 -20.16 -36.47 46.76
N GLU A 59 -20.59 -37.60 46.20
CA GLU A 59 -19.73 -38.25 45.21
C GLU A 59 -19.69 -37.28 44.02
N GLU A 60 -18.57 -36.59 43.82
CA GLU A 60 -18.24 -36.18 42.46
C GLU A 60 -18.12 -37.48 41.66
N LYS A 61 -19.08 -37.73 40.76
CA LYS A 61 -18.87 -38.74 39.73
C LYS A 61 -17.67 -38.27 38.92
N ASP A 62 -16.64 -39.12 38.82
CA ASP A 62 -15.48 -38.96 37.93
C ASP A 62 -15.89 -38.98 36.44
N ASN A 63 -16.62 -37.94 36.06
CA ASN A 63 -17.05 -37.61 34.72
C ASN A 63 -16.14 -36.48 34.21
N ILE A 64 -14.88 -36.79 33.91
CA ILE A 64 -14.07 -36.30 32.77
C ILE A 64 -12.72 -37.05 32.77
N GLU A 65 -12.74 -38.35 32.46
CA GLU A 65 -11.58 -39.04 31.90
C GLU A 65 -11.85 -39.48 30.46
N PRO A 66 -11.59 -38.64 29.44
CA PRO A 66 -11.57 -39.06 28.03
C PRO A 66 -10.31 -39.90 27.69
N VAL A 67 -9.75 -40.62 28.66
CA VAL A 67 -8.48 -41.39 28.57
C VAL A 67 -8.62 -42.82 29.11
N GLY A 68 -9.85 -43.26 29.47
CA GLY A 68 -10.07 -44.53 30.14
C GLY A 68 -9.69 -45.80 29.34
N ASN A 69 -9.72 -46.94 30.04
CA ASN A 69 -9.52 -48.27 29.45
C ASN A 69 -10.68 -48.66 28.50
N TRP A 70 -10.54 -48.27 27.24
CA TRP A 70 -11.42 -48.66 26.14
C TRP A 70 -10.63 -48.71 24.82
N GLU A 71 -10.80 -49.78 24.04
CA GLU A 71 -10.16 -49.95 22.74
C GLU A 71 -11.02 -49.45 21.58
N LEU A 72 -10.33 -49.03 20.50
CA LEU A 72 -10.88 -48.63 19.21
C LEU A 72 -10.33 -49.59 18.13
N SER A 73 -11.19 -50.41 17.54
CA SER A 73 -10.78 -51.28 16.44
C SER A 73 -10.40 -50.47 15.20
N SER A 74 -9.58 -51.04 14.32
CA SER A 74 -9.38 -50.48 12.97
C SER A 74 -10.64 -50.65 12.11
N ALA A 75 -10.75 -49.84 11.05
CA ALA A 75 -11.73 -50.06 9.98
C ALA A 75 -11.28 -51.19 9.04
N VAL A 76 -12.24 -51.89 8.42
CA VAL A 76 -11.96 -53.05 7.55
C VAL A 76 -12.12 -52.66 6.08
N LEU A 77 -11.02 -52.53 5.33
CA LEU A 77 -11.07 -51.98 3.96
C LEU A 77 -11.86 -52.86 2.97
N GLY A 78 -12.87 -52.27 2.34
CA GLY A 78 -13.69 -52.85 1.27
C GLY A 78 -13.09 -52.59 -0.11
N ASN A 79 -13.77 -51.79 -0.93
CA ASN A 79 -13.25 -51.36 -2.24
C ASN A 79 -12.43 -50.05 -2.15
N PRO A 80 -11.48 -49.78 -3.07
CA PRO A 80 -10.98 -50.68 -4.11
C PRO A 80 -10.33 -51.97 -3.58
N ALA A 81 -10.31 -53.01 -4.42
CA ALA A 81 -9.62 -54.25 -4.10
C ALA A 81 -8.09 -54.05 -4.00
N GLU A 82 -7.40 -55.02 -3.40
CA GLU A 82 -5.94 -55.04 -3.31
C GLU A 82 -5.32 -55.15 -4.71
N ASN A 83 -4.34 -54.30 -5.03
CA ASN A 83 -3.77 -54.10 -6.37
C ASN A 83 -4.78 -53.65 -7.45
N ALA A 84 -5.89 -52.99 -7.09
CA ALA A 84 -6.82 -52.44 -8.08
C ALA A 84 -6.16 -51.36 -8.95
N THR A 85 -6.51 -51.31 -10.23
CA THR A 85 -6.06 -50.27 -11.18
C THR A 85 -7.21 -49.34 -11.53
N ILE A 86 -6.94 -48.03 -11.54
CA ILE A 86 -7.88 -46.96 -11.83
C ILE A 86 -7.23 -46.05 -12.87
N THR A 87 -7.95 -45.73 -13.95
CA THR A 87 -7.54 -44.69 -14.91
C THR A 87 -8.46 -43.49 -14.76
N LEU A 88 -7.88 -42.30 -14.58
CA LEU A 88 -8.63 -41.06 -14.47
C LEU A 88 -8.97 -40.54 -15.88
N ASP A 89 -10.26 -40.31 -16.14
CA ASP A 89 -10.76 -39.87 -17.44
C ASP A 89 -10.89 -38.35 -17.47
N GLU A 90 -9.98 -37.68 -18.20
CA GLU A 90 -9.97 -36.22 -18.31
C GLU A 90 -11.19 -35.64 -19.06
N THR A 91 -11.95 -36.48 -19.78
CA THR A 91 -13.24 -36.08 -20.37
C THR A 91 -14.39 -36.12 -19.36
N LYS A 92 -14.16 -36.66 -18.16
CA LYS A 92 -15.15 -36.81 -17.08
C LYS A 92 -14.52 -36.40 -15.73
N PRO A 93 -14.10 -35.14 -15.55
CA PRO A 93 -13.42 -34.65 -14.33
C PRO A 93 -14.17 -34.94 -13.02
N ASP A 94 -15.52 -34.89 -13.08
CA ASP A 94 -16.41 -35.15 -11.94
C ASP A 94 -16.75 -36.63 -11.70
N ALA A 95 -16.25 -37.56 -12.53
CA ALA A 95 -16.42 -38.98 -12.28
C ALA A 95 -15.76 -39.37 -10.94
N THR A 96 -16.44 -40.17 -10.12
CA THR A 96 -15.97 -40.49 -8.76
C THR A 96 -15.41 -41.89 -8.62
N VAL A 97 -14.37 -42.02 -7.80
CA VAL A 97 -13.78 -43.30 -7.38
C VAL A 97 -14.28 -43.61 -5.98
N ARG A 98 -14.96 -44.74 -5.78
CA ARG A 98 -15.55 -45.10 -4.49
C ARG A 98 -14.59 -45.92 -3.63
N PHE A 99 -14.15 -45.34 -2.51
CA PHE A 99 -13.46 -46.01 -1.41
C PHE A 99 -14.47 -46.34 -0.31
N GLU A 100 -14.48 -47.56 0.23
CA GLU A 100 -15.42 -48.00 1.28
C GLU A 100 -14.78 -48.98 2.27
N TRP A 101 -15.35 -49.07 3.48
CA TRP A 101 -14.84 -49.90 4.57
C TRP A 101 -15.94 -50.32 5.55
N GLY A 102 -15.75 -51.44 6.23
CA GLY A 102 -16.52 -51.80 7.42
C GLY A 102 -16.15 -50.91 8.61
N ALA A 103 -17.15 -50.59 9.43
CA ALA A 103 -17.00 -49.72 10.59
C ALA A 103 -15.92 -50.18 11.59
N ALA A 104 -15.20 -49.21 12.15
CA ALA A 104 -14.45 -49.37 13.38
C ALA A 104 -15.40 -49.29 14.59
N MET A 105 -15.05 -49.99 15.68
CA MET A 105 -15.85 -50.05 16.90
C MET A 105 -15.06 -49.56 18.11
N SER A 106 -15.66 -48.63 18.86
CA SER A 106 -15.27 -48.34 20.24
C SER A 106 -15.88 -49.39 21.16
N SER A 107 -15.06 -50.01 22.02
CA SER A 107 -15.51 -50.96 23.06
C SER A 107 -16.41 -50.35 24.15
N LYS A 108 -16.69 -49.05 24.10
CA LYS A 108 -17.68 -48.33 24.92
C LYS A 108 -18.77 -47.65 24.10
N ASN A 109 -18.90 -47.99 22.81
CA ASN A 109 -19.85 -47.41 21.85
C ASN A 109 -19.75 -45.87 21.69
N TYR A 110 -18.56 -45.29 21.92
CA TYR A 110 -18.32 -43.90 21.55
C TYR A 110 -18.40 -43.71 20.03
N GLY A 111 -18.88 -42.55 19.59
CA GLY A 111 -18.99 -42.22 18.16
C GLY A 111 -17.64 -42.25 17.46
N VAL A 112 -17.60 -42.78 16.24
CA VAL A 112 -16.40 -42.91 15.41
C VAL A 112 -16.57 -42.08 14.13
N THR A 113 -15.53 -41.33 13.76
CA THR A 113 -15.42 -40.63 12.48
C THR A 113 -14.25 -41.15 11.66
N TYR A 114 -14.24 -40.87 10.36
CA TYR A 114 -13.30 -41.46 9.40
C TYR A 114 -12.64 -40.42 8.49
N LYS A 115 -11.36 -40.66 8.19
CA LYS A 115 -10.59 -39.97 7.15
C LYS A 115 -10.02 -41.01 6.19
N LEU A 116 -10.25 -40.86 4.89
CA LEU A 116 -9.49 -41.57 3.86
C LEU A 116 -8.08 -40.96 3.80
N VAL A 117 -7.04 -41.80 3.76
CA VAL A 117 -5.67 -41.40 3.43
C VAL A 117 -5.13 -42.21 2.26
N LEU A 118 -4.41 -41.54 1.37
CA LEU A 118 -3.76 -42.11 0.18
C LEU A 118 -2.32 -41.58 0.12
N ASP A 119 -1.37 -42.46 -0.13
CA ASP A 119 0.06 -42.13 -0.10
C ASP A 119 0.87 -43.03 -1.06
N SER A 120 2.15 -42.71 -1.29
CA SER A 120 3.09 -43.53 -2.05
C SER A 120 3.16 -44.95 -1.47
N ALA A 121 3.14 -45.96 -2.34
CA ALA A 121 3.28 -47.36 -1.92
C ALA A 121 4.61 -47.64 -1.21
N GLU A 122 5.64 -46.84 -1.49
CA GLU A 122 6.99 -46.99 -0.92
C GLU A 122 7.15 -46.29 0.45
N ASN A 123 6.19 -45.46 0.87
CA ASN A 123 6.25 -44.80 2.18
C ASN A 123 5.95 -45.81 3.30
N ALA A 124 6.60 -45.66 4.46
CA ALA A 124 6.42 -46.59 5.58
C ALA A 124 5.07 -46.43 6.30
N ASP A 125 4.65 -45.20 6.61
CA ASP A 125 3.42 -44.88 7.33
C ASP A 125 2.55 -43.86 6.56
N PHE A 126 1.63 -43.15 7.23
CA PHE A 126 0.78 -42.10 6.65
C PHE A 126 0.92 -40.77 7.40
N LYS A 127 2.13 -40.39 7.86
CA LYS A 127 2.36 -39.10 8.54
C LYS A 127 2.31 -37.89 7.59
N THR A 128 2.64 -38.07 6.33
CA THR A 128 2.63 -37.02 5.29
C THR A 128 1.97 -37.54 3.99
N PRO A 129 0.68 -37.91 4.04
CA PRO A 129 0.01 -38.57 2.91
C PRO A 129 -0.26 -37.59 1.77
N ILE A 130 -0.22 -38.10 0.54
CA ILE A 130 -0.55 -37.35 -0.70
C ILE A 130 -1.96 -36.74 -0.64
N LEU A 131 -2.92 -37.46 -0.05
CA LEU A 131 -4.30 -36.99 0.12
C LEU A 131 -4.84 -37.42 1.49
N THR A 132 -5.57 -36.52 2.14
CA THR A 132 -6.39 -36.81 3.33
C THR A 132 -7.76 -36.17 3.14
N MET A 133 -8.84 -36.94 3.33
CA MET A 133 -10.22 -36.43 3.20
C MET A 133 -11.12 -37.02 4.28
N ALA A 134 -11.79 -36.17 5.07
CA ALA A 134 -12.86 -36.59 5.98
C ALA A 134 -14.12 -36.99 5.20
N THR A 135 -14.94 -37.87 5.76
CA THR A 135 -16.17 -38.34 5.09
C THR A 135 -17.42 -37.51 5.41
N GLY A 136 -18.50 -37.77 4.67
CA GLY A 136 -19.82 -37.18 4.91
C GLY A 136 -20.48 -37.63 6.23
N ASP A 137 -21.66 -37.09 6.51
CA ASP A 137 -22.37 -37.24 7.80
C ASP A 137 -21.49 -36.93 9.02
N ALA A 138 -20.90 -35.72 9.03
CA ALA A 138 -19.96 -35.28 10.06
C ALA A 138 -18.79 -36.27 10.30
N GLY A 139 -18.31 -36.92 9.24
CA GLY A 139 -17.24 -37.91 9.28
C GLY A 139 -17.69 -39.35 9.57
N LYS A 140 -18.99 -39.63 9.74
CA LYS A 140 -19.47 -40.98 10.08
C LYS A 140 -19.64 -41.92 8.87
N ASN A 141 -19.66 -41.38 7.65
CA ASN A 141 -19.81 -42.20 6.44
C ASN A 141 -18.67 -43.22 6.31
N GLN A 142 -19.07 -44.46 6.05
CA GLN A 142 -18.19 -45.64 5.87
C GLN A 142 -17.65 -45.76 4.43
N PHE A 143 -17.73 -44.67 3.67
CA PHE A 143 -17.22 -44.56 2.31
C PHE A 143 -16.90 -43.10 1.96
N LEU A 144 -16.09 -42.92 0.93
CA LEU A 144 -15.81 -41.63 0.29
C LEU A 144 -15.76 -41.81 -1.24
N THR A 145 -16.18 -40.78 -1.95
CA THR A 145 -16.20 -40.74 -3.42
C THR A 145 -15.45 -39.50 -3.95
N PRO A 146 -14.11 -39.42 -3.82
CA PRO A 146 -13.32 -38.38 -4.48
C PRO A 146 -13.54 -38.38 -5.99
N THR A 147 -13.54 -37.19 -6.60
CA THR A 147 -13.61 -37.05 -8.07
C THR A 147 -12.26 -37.34 -8.73
N ALA A 148 -12.28 -37.62 -10.04
CA ALA A 148 -11.08 -37.81 -10.83
C ALA A 148 -10.17 -36.57 -10.77
N THR A 149 -10.74 -35.36 -10.83
CA THR A 149 -10.00 -34.12 -10.61
C THR A 149 -9.35 -34.03 -9.24
N GLN A 150 -10.01 -34.46 -8.15
CA GLN A 150 -9.42 -34.44 -6.81
C GLN A 150 -8.22 -35.40 -6.69
N LEU A 151 -8.30 -36.57 -7.33
CA LEU A 151 -7.20 -37.53 -7.35
C LEU A 151 -6.03 -37.06 -8.22
N ASP A 152 -6.31 -36.55 -9.44
CA ASP A 152 -5.26 -36.04 -10.33
C ASP A 152 -4.52 -34.83 -9.73
N GLN A 153 -5.27 -33.89 -9.14
CA GLN A 153 -4.69 -32.72 -8.48
C GLN A 153 -3.80 -33.11 -7.29
N ALA A 154 -4.18 -34.13 -6.50
CA ALA A 154 -3.35 -34.61 -5.40
C ALA A 154 -2.04 -35.26 -5.90
N LEU A 155 -2.11 -36.11 -6.94
CA LEU A 155 -0.92 -36.75 -7.52
C LEU A 155 0.00 -35.72 -8.21
N SER A 156 -0.57 -34.74 -8.90
CA SER A 156 0.17 -33.60 -9.45
C SER A 156 0.83 -32.74 -8.36
N ALA A 157 0.13 -32.53 -7.24
CA ALA A 157 0.66 -31.78 -6.09
C ALA A 157 1.78 -32.52 -5.34
N ALA A 158 1.79 -33.85 -5.37
CA ALA A 158 2.93 -34.68 -4.94
C ALA A 158 4.10 -34.65 -5.96
N GLY A 159 3.82 -34.35 -7.23
CA GLY A 159 4.82 -34.20 -8.29
C GLY A 159 5.02 -35.45 -9.15
N TYR A 160 3.99 -36.28 -9.33
CA TYR A 160 3.96 -37.31 -10.37
C TYR A 160 3.54 -36.69 -11.71
N ASP A 161 4.23 -37.02 -12.80
CA ASP A 161 3.97 -36.46 -14.13
C ASP A 161 2.61 -36.89 -14.70
N ALA A 162 2.02 -36.06 -15.56
CA ALA A 162 0.80 -36.39 -16.28
C ALA A 162 0.99 -37.64 -17.18
N ASN A 163 -0.10 -38.35 -17.47
CA ASN A 163 -0.13 -39.60 -18.22
C ASN A 163 0.71 -40.76 -17.60
N THR A 164 1.09 -40.66 -16.32
CA THR A 164 1.80 -41.75 -15.61
C THR A 164 0.87 -42.57 -14.72
N THR A 165 1.19 -43.86 -14.57
CA THR A 165 0.54 -44.76 -13.60
C THR A 165 1.33 -44.78 -12.30
N VAL A 166 0.74 -44.25 -11.24
CA VAL A 166 1.36 -44.15 -9.90
C VAL A 166 0.92 -45.31 -9.04
N LYS A 167 1.86 -46.04 -8.44
CA LYS A 167 1.58 -47.08 -7.44
C LYS A 167 1.48 -46.47 -6.05
N LEU A 168 0.35 -46.68 -5.40
CA LEU A 168 -0.06 -46.05 -4.16
C LEU A 168 -0.51 -47.09 -3.14
N LYS A 169 -0.64 -46.65 -1.89
CA LYS A 169 -1.35 -47.36 -0.82
C LYS A 169 -2.42 -46.45 -0.24
N TRP A 170 -3.53 -47.03 0.20
CA TRP A 170 -4.62 -46.31 0.86
C TRP A 170 -5.01 -46.98 2.17
N ALA A 171 -5.46 -46.18 3.13
CA ALA A 171 -5.93 -46.62 4.42
C ALA A 171 -7.04 -45.69 4.94
N VAL A 172 -7.67 -46.10 6.05
CA VAL A 172 -8.69 -45.33 6.74
C VAL A 172 -8.21 -45.06 8.16
N ILE A 173 -8.17 -43.78 8.55
CA ILE A 173 -8.00 -43.38 9.94
C ILE A 173 -9.38 -43.28 10.56
N ALA A 174 -9.66 -44.17 11.51
CA ALA A 174 -10.83 -44.09 12.39
C ALA A 174 -10.45 -43.28 13.64
N GLN A 175 -11.25 -42.27 14.00
CA GLN A 175 -11.04 -41.41 15.16
C GLN A 175 -12.24 -41.49 16.11
N SER A 176 -12.00 -41.60 17.41
CA SER A 176 -13.04 -41.55 18.44
C SER A 176 -12.47 -40.93 19.72
N LEU A 177 -13.09 -39.84 20.19
CA LEU A 177 -12.58 -39.01 21.28
C LEU A 177 -11.08 -38.69 21.10
N SER A 178 -10.23 -39.21 22.00
CA SER A 178 -8.78 -39.02 22.07
C SER A 178 -7.96 -40.09 21.32
N LYS A 179 -8.59 -41.16 20.80
CA LYS A 179 -7.90 -42.28 20.15
C LYS A 179 -8.11 -42.25 18.63
N GLU A 180 -7.05 -42.54 17.89
CA GLU A 180 -7.09 -42.84 16.45
C GLU A 180 -6.59 -44.26 16.19
N SER A 181 -7.12 -44.91 15.16
CA SER A 181 -6.72 -46.24 14.69
C SER A 181 -6.64 -46.23 13.17
N VAL A 182 -5.49 -46.62 12.62
CA VAL A 182 -5.27 -46.69 11.17
C VAL A 182 -5.51 -48.12 10.71
N SER A 183 -6.27 -48.31 9.62
CA SER A 183 -6.45 -49.63 9.02
C SER A 183 -5.13 -50.19 8.44
N PRO A 184 -4.98 -51.52 8.35
CA PRO A 184 -4.07 -52.11 7.38
C PRO A 184 -4.34 -51.50 6.00
N SER A 185 -3.28 -51.09 5.29
CA SER A 185 -3.42 -50.44 3.99
C SER A 185 -3.60 -51.44 2.85
N LYS A 186 -4.34 -51.04 1.81
CA LYS A 186 -4.37 -51.74 0.53
C LYS A 186 -3.58 -51.00 -0.53
N THR A 187 -2.98 -51.72 -1.49
CA THR A 187 -2.34 -51.09 -2.65
C THR A 187 -3.33 -50.79 -3.77
N VAL A 188 -3.08 -49.71 -4.52
CA VAL A 188 -3.88 -49.27 -5.66
C VAL A 188 -2.98 -48.57 -6.69
N SER A 189 -3.22 -48.79 -7.98
CA SER A 189 -2.51 -48.10 -9.06
C SER A 189 -3.43 -47.09 -9.73
N ILE A 190 -3.02 -45.82 -9.80
CA ILE A 190 -3.83 -44.73 -10.39
C ILE A 190 -3.08 -44.10 -11.56
N THR A 191 -3.64 -44.18 -12.76
CA THR A 191 -3.16 -43.45 -13.94
C THR A 191 -3.75 -42.04 -13.94
N ARG A 192 -2.86 -41.04 -13.93
CA ARG A 192 -3.21 -39.60 -14.03
C ARG A 192 -3.94 -39.26 -15.33
N PHE A 193 -4.54 -38.08 -15.39
CA PHE A 193 -5.01 -37.48 -16.65
C PHE A 193 -3.85 -37.40 -17.66
N ALA A 194 -4.16 -37.45 -18.97
CA ALA A 194 -3.13 -37.40 -20.01
C ALA A 194 -2.46 -36.02 -20.09
N HIS A 195 -3.21 -34.98 -19.77
CA HIS A 195 -2.75 -33.59 -19.72
C HIS A 195 -2.70 -33.04 -18.29
N GLU A 196 -1.82 -32.07 -18.04
CA GLU A 196 -1.67 -31.44 -16.73
C GLU A 196 -2.78 -30.43 -16.45
N THR A 197 -3.49 -30.57 -15.33
CA THR A 197 -4.60 -29.66 -14.98
C THR A 197 -4.06 -28.32 -14.44
N HIS A 198 -4.17 -27.28 -15.26
CA HIS A 198 -3.85 -25.91 -14.90
C HIS A 198 -5.07 -25.17 -14.29
N PRO A 199 -4.93 -24.45 -13.17
CA PRO A 199 -5.98 -23.57 -12.65
C PRO A 199 -6.28 -22.42 -13.64
N THR A 200 -7.51 -21.90 -13.53
CA THR A 200 -8.06 -20.81 -14.34
C THR A 200 -7.85 -19.42 -13.74
N THR A 201 -7.51 -19.37 -12.45
CA THR A 201 -7.23 -18.17 -11.63
C THR A 201 -5.93 -18.35 -10.87
N LEU A 202 -5.18 -17.27 -10.65
CA LEU A 202 -4.02 -17.23 -9.75
C LEU A 202 -4.03 -15.96 -8.90
N TYR A 203 -3.42 -16.04 -7.72
CA TYR A 203 -3.26 -14.97 -6.74
C TYR A 203 -1.86 -15.04 -6.09
N ILE A 204 -1.37 -13.95 -5.50
CA ILE A 204 -0.11 -13.91 -4.73
C ILE A 204 -0.30 -13.40 -3.30
N SER A 205 0.35 -14.07 -2.34
CA SER A 205 0.33 -13.71 -0.90
C SER A 205 1.66 -14.07 -0.23
N GLY A 206 2.08 -13.30 0.76
CA GLY A 206 3.34 -13.48 1.49
C GLY A 206 3.88 -12.21 2.14
N SER A 207 4.95 -12.33 2.94
CA SER A 207 5.56 -11.20 3.65
C SER A 207 6.15 -10.11 2.73
N ALA A 208 6.38 -10.43 1.45
CA ALA A 208 6.79 -9.47 0.45
C ALA A 208 5.67 -8.56 -0.08
N THR A 209 4.42 -9.02 -0.10
CA THR A 209 3.34 -8.34 -0.86
C THR A 209 2.72 -7.22 -0.05
N GLU A 210 2.14 -6.23 -0.74
CA GLU A 210 1.35 -5.15 -0.14
C GLU A 210 0.02 -5.59 0.53
N LYS A 211 -0.29 -6.89 0.50
CA LYS A 211 -1.40 -7.52 1.24
C LYS A 211 -0.94 -8.49 2.33
N GLY A 212 0.38 -8.68 2.47
CA GLY A 212 0.97 -9.56 3.46
C GLY A 212 0.60 -11.04 3.25
N THR A 213 0.65 -11.80 4.34
CA THR A 213 0.48 -13.27 4.37
C THR A 213 -0.97 -13.74 4.48
N ASP A 214 -1.96 -12.84 4.46
CA ASP A 214 -3.37 -13.23 4.43
C ASP A 214 -3.74 -13.70 3.02
N VAL A 215 -4.10 -14.98 2.91
CA VAL A 215 -4.49 -15.59 1.62
C VAL A 215 -5.89 -15.13 1.19
N THR A 216 -6.75 -14.70 2.11
CA THR A 216 -8.06 -14.10 1.78
C THR A 216 -7.91 -12.74 1.10
N GLN A 217 -6.79 -12.06 1.33
CA GLN A 217 -6.42 -10.78 0.72
C GLN A 217 -5.41 -10.94 -0.44
N ALA A 218 -5.15 -12.18 -0.89
CA ALA A 218 -4.14 -12.43 -1.93
C ALA A 218 -4.46 -11.68 -3.23
N ILE A 219 -3.44 -11.08 -3.84
CA ILE A 219 -3.59 -10.16 -4.99
C ILE A 219 -3.82 -11.00 -6.25
N GLN A 220 -4.94 -10.80 -6.94
CA GLN A 220 -5.29 -11.55 -8.16
C GLN A 220 -4.31 -11.23 -9.31
N LEU A 221 -3.92 -12.27 -10.03
CA LEU A 221 -3.24 -12.16 -11.33
C LEU A 221 -4.28 -12.30 -12.45
N ARG A 222 -4.29 -11.37 -13.40
CA ARG A 222 -5.12 -11.39 -14.61
C ARG A 222 -4.72 -12.58 -15.49
N PRO A 223 -5.63 -13.49 -15.87
CA PRO A 223 -5.36 -14.49 -16.89
C PRO A 223 -5.23 -13.82 -18.27
N LEU A 224 -4.13 -14.09 -18.97
CA LEU A 224 -3.96 -13.68 -20.36
C LEU A 224 -4.72 -14.61 -21.29
N LYS A 225 -5.29 -14.03 -22.35
CA LYS A 225 -6.10 -14.72 -23.35
C LYS A 225 -5.47 -14.64 -24.73
N ASP A 226 -5.76 -15.62 -25.59
CA ASP A 226 -5.41 -15.55 -27.01
C ASP A 226 -6.34 -14.58 -27.76
N ALA A 227 -6.09 -14.39 -29.07
CA ALA A 227 -6.90 -13.52 -29.92
C ALA A 227 -8.37 -13.98 -30.10
N ASN A 228 -8.71 -15.22 -29.69
CA ASN A 228 -10.06 -15.78 -29.73
C ASN A 228 -10.76 -15.72 -28.35
N GLY A 229 -10.06 -15.29 -27.30
CA GLY A 229 -10.57 -15.23 -25.92
C GLY A 229 -10.33 -16.50 -25.08
N ASN A 230 -9.62 -17.50 -25.61
CA ASN A 230 -9.24 -18.73 -24.90
C ASN A 230 -8.20 -18.42 -23.81
N GLN A 231 -8.15 -19.23 -22.75
CA GLN A 231 -7.11 -19.11 -21.72
C GLN A 231 -5.75 -19.59 -22.24
N THR A 232 -4.69 -18.83 -21.93
CA THR A 232 -3.30 -19.20 -22.29
C THR A 232 -2.54 -19.92 -21.17
N HIS A 233 -3.15 -20.02 -19.97
CA HIS A 233 -2.47 -20.37 -18.70
C HIS A 233 -1.21 -19.55 -18.38
N VAL A 234 -1.07 -18.38 -19.02
CA VAL A 234 -0.18 -17.30 -18.60
C VAL A 234 -1.00 -16.27 -17.83
N PHE A 235 -0.44 -15.78 -16.73
CA PHE A 235 -1.07 -14.83 -15.81
C PHE A 235 -0.11 -13.68 -15.54
N GLU A 236 -0.64 -12.49 -15.27
CA GLU A 236 0.17 -11.35 -14.85
C GLU A 236 -0.53 -10.48 -13.80
N GLY A 237 0.24 -9.75 -13.01
CA GLY A 237 -0.29 -8.80 -12.04
C GLY A 237 0.70 -7.70 -11.72
N TYR A 238 0.19 -6.55 -11.33
CA TYR A 238 0.96 -5.35 -11.04
C TYR A 238 0.86 -5.04 -9.55
N THR A 239 1.97 -5.14 -8.83
CA THR A 239 2.03 -5.05 -7.35
C THR A 239 3.30 -4.32 -6.92
N SER A 240 3.33 -3.86 -5.66
CA SER A 240 4.59 -3.54 -4.97
C SER A 240 5.09 -4.71 -4.12
N PHE A 241 6.41 -4.79 -3.97
CA PHE A 241 7.10 -5.70 -3.06
C PHE A 241 7.99 -4.95 -2.07
N THR A 242 8.16 -5.53 -0.87
CA THR A 242 9.16 -5.13 0.13
C THR A 242 10.49 -5.87 -0.10
N SER A 243 11.60 -5.30 0.38
CA SER A 243 12.92 -5.96 0.28
C SER A 243 13.04 -7.12 1.27
N GLY A 244 13.66 -8.23 0.85
CA GLY A 244 13.93 -9.39 1.71
C GLY A 244 12.73 -10.28 2.07
N GLY A 245 11.51 -9.88 1.69
CA GLY A 245 10.31 -10.70 1.88
C GLY A 245 10.23 -11.90 0.92
N THR A 246 9.27 -12.79 1.17
CA THR A 246 8.92 -13.90 0.25
C THR A 246 7.42 -13.96 -0.02
N PHE A 247 7.02 -14.69 -1.07
CA PHE A 247 5.62 -14.96 -1.39
C PHE A 247 5.40 -16.34 -2.00
N LYS A 248 4.14 -16.77 -2.09
CA LYS A 248 3.71 -17.92 -2.87
C LYS A 248 2.57 -17.53 -3.81
N ILE A 249 2.35 -18.39 -4.80
CA ILE A 249 1.27 -18.29 -5.78
C ILE A 249 0.17 -19.29 -5.40
N TYR A 250 -1.08 -18.87 -5.51
CA TYR A 250 -2.27 -19.60 -5.04
C TYR A 250 -3.32 -19.64 -6.16
N SER A 251 -3.99 -20.77 -6.39
CA SER A 251 -5.15 -20.82 -7.31
C SER A 251 -6.42 -20.17 -6.75
N GLN A 252 -6.54 -20.02 -5.43
CA GLN A 252 -7.73 -19.48 -4.74
C GLN A 252 -7.33 -18.65 -3.51
N GLN A 253 -8.20 -17.73 -3.07
CA GLN A 253 -8.03 -16.91 -1.87
C GLN A 253 -8.43 -17.65 -0.57
N ASN A 254 -8.06 -18.93 -0.43
CA ASN A 254 -8.46 -19.77 0.71
C ASN A 254 -7.44 -20.91 1.00
N ALA A 255 -7.68 -21.66 2.07
CA ALA A 255 -6.83 -22.77 2.53
C ALA A 255 -6.90 -24.03 1.63
N GLN A 256 -7.91 -24.12 0.75
CA GLN A 256 -8.12 -25.22 -0.19
C GLN A 256 -7.40 -24.98 -1.54
N SER A 257 -6.64 -23.89 -1.65
CA SER A 257 -5.92 -23.52 -2.87
C SER A 257 -4.79 -24.51 -3.22
N LEU A 258 -4.61 -24.78 -4.51
CA LEU A 258 -3.34 -25.30 -5.04
C LEU A 258 -2.26 -24.23 -4.85
N VAL A 259 -1.18 -24.56 -4.15
CA VAL A 259 -0.09 -23.64 -3.84
C VAL A 259 1.10 -23.93 -4.74
N TYR A 260 1.71 -22.88 -5.28
CA TYR A 260 2.90 -22.91 -6.12
C TYR A 260 4.00 -22.05 -5.49
N GLY A 261 5.24 -22.46 -5.70
CA GLY A 261 6.43 -21.79 -5.18
C GLY A 261 7.64 -22.02 -6.07
N ALA A 262 8.83 -21.65 -5.59
CA ALA A 262 10.07 -21.88 -6.30
C ALA A 262 10.44 -23.38 -6.34
N ALA A 263 11.00 -23.81 -7.47
CA ALA A 263 11.66 -25.10 -7.61
C ALA A 263 13.15 -25.03 -7.22
N ASN A 264 13.74 -26.17 -6.86
CA ASN A 264 15.18 -26.27 -6.62
C ASN A 264 15.93 -26.00 -7.94
N GLY A 265 16.72 -24.93 -8.00
CA GLY A 265 17.40 -24.47 -9.21
C GLY A 265 16.69 -23.33 -9.96
N GLY A 266 15.50 -22.90 -9.51
CA GLY A 266 14.69 -21.86 -10.14
C GLY A 266 13.54 -22.40 -10.99
N GLY A 267 12.61 -21.51 -11.38
CA GLY A 267 11.33 -21.91 -11.97
C GLY A 267 10.24 -22.19 -10.93
N LEU A 268 9.04 -22.52 -11.39
CA LEU A 268 7.84 -22.73 -10.58
C LEU A 268 7.60 -24.22 -10.31
N ARG A 269 7.08 -24.58 -9.13
CA ARG A 269 6.56 -25.94 -8.85
C ARG A 269 5.36 -25.90 -7.91
N LYS A 270 4.39 -26.80 -8.11
CA LYS A 270 3.36 -27.15 -7.11
C LYS A 270 4.04 -27.53 -5.79
N ASN A 271 3.55 -27.01 -4.67
CA ASN A 271 4.13 -27.14 -3.33
C ASN A 271 5.60 -26.69 -3.17
N GLY A 272 6.13 -25.87 -4.10
CA GLY A 272 7.49 -25.33 -4.03
C GLY A 272 7.77 -24.45 -2.81
N THR A 273 9.04 -24.10 -2.59
CA THR A 273 9.48 -23.19 -1.51
C THR A 273 8.96 -21.78 -1.73
N ALA A 274 9.03 -20.89 -0.71
CA ALA A 274 8.59 -19.51 -0.90
C ALA A 274 9.50 -18.78 -1.90
N ILE A 275 8.90 -18.06 -2.85
CA ILE A 275 9.59 -17.28 -3.87
C ILE A 275 10.14 -16.01 -3.20
N ALA A 276 11.44 -15.76 -3.33
CA ALA A 276 12.04 -14.51 -2.88
C ALA A 276 11.59 -13.33 -3.74
N ALA A 277 11.33 -12.18 -3.10
CA ALA A 277 10.99 -10.96 -3.82
C ALA A 277 12.19 -10.44 -4.65
N PRO A 278 11.95 -9.82 -5.83
CA PRO A 278 13.01 -9.28 -6.70
C PRO A 278 13.69 -7.99 -6.16
N GLY A 279 13.30 -7.52 -4.98
CA GLY A 279 13.73 -6.25 -4.38
C GLY A 279 12.54 -5.37 -4.00
N ALA A 280 12.81 -4.22 -3.39
CA ALA A 280 11.78 -3.23 -3.10
C ALA A 280 11.41 -2.42 -4.35
N GLY A 281 10.10 -2.25 -4.58
CA GLY A 281 9.57 -1.44 -5.68
C GLY A 281 8.31 -2.02 -6.30
N THR A 282 7.84 -1.40 -7.38
CA THR A 282 6.72 -1.86 -8.20
C THR A 282 7.18 -2.78 -9.33
N TYR A 283 6.44 -3.87 -9.56
CA TYR A 283 6.76 -4.88 -10.56
C TYR A 283 5.50 -5.39 -11.27
N ARG A 284 5.65 -5.72 -12.55
CA ARG A 284 4.78 -6.65 -13.27
C ARG A 284 5.32 -8.06 -13.01
N VAL A 285 4.55 -8.86 -12.27
CA VAL A 285 4.77 -10.29 -12.11
C VAL A 285 4.14 -10.99 -13.31
N THR A 286 4.84 -11.96 -13.92
CA THR A 286 4.25 -12.87 -14.92
C THR A 286 4.46 -14.32 -14.46
N VAL A 287 3.47 -15.18 -14.66
CA VAL A 287 3.49 -16.61 -14.31
C VAL A 287 3.00 -17.40 -15.51
N ASN A 288 3.75 -18.39 -16.00
CA ASN A 288 3.38 -19.26 -17.12
C ASN A 288 3.35 -20.71 -16.64
N LEU A 289 2.16 -21.30 -16.58
CA LEU A 289 1.99 -22.66 -16.07
C LEU A 289 2.34 -23.75 -17.11
N ASN A 290 2.24 -23.44 -18.41
CA ASN A 290 2.63 -24.37 -19.48
C ASN A 290 4.14 -24.68 -19.44
N THR A 291 4.95 -23.68 -19.10
CA THR A 291 6.42 -23.81 -18.98
C THR A 291 6.90 -23.91 -17.53
N ASN A 292 6.00 -23.86 -16.55
CA ASN A 292 6.32 -23.76 -15.11
C ASN A 292 7.38 -22.69 -14.79
N THR A 293 7.18 -21.46 -15.27
CA THR A 293 8.08 -20.32 -15.01
C THR A 293 7.35 -19.11 -14.41
N TYR A 294 8.12 -18.23 -13.78
CA TYR A 294 7.68 -16.90 -13.39
C TYR A 294 8.78 -15.88 -13.72
N SER A 295 8.40 -14.61 -13.89
CA SER A 295 9.34 -13.50 -14.14
C SER A 295 8.85 -12.20 -13.53
N PHE A 296 9.77 -11.25 -13.38
CA PHE A 296 9.52 -9.91 -12.86
C PHE A 296 10.06 -8.86 -13.83
N LEU A 297 9.20 -7.95 -14.29
CA LEU A 297 9.60 -6.71 -14.94
C LEU A 297 9.43 -5.57 -13.92
N LYS A 298 10.52 -4.89 -13.57
CA LYS A 298 10.45 -3.71 -12.69
C LYS A 298 9.74 -2.57 -13.41
N ILE A 299 8.84 -1.90 -12.71
CA ILE A 299 8.15 -0.69 -13.16
C ILE A 299 8.69 0.46 -12.32
N ASP A 300 9.66 1.19 -12.88
CA ASP A 300 10.24 2.40 -12.27
C ASP A 300 9.31 3.61 -12.45
N ARG A 301 8.56 3.67 -13.56
CA ARG A 301 7.42 4.58 -13.74
C ARG A 301 6.43 4.08 -14.79
N TRP A 302 5.19 4.55 -14.69
CA TRP A 302 4.28 4.66 -15.83
C TRP A 302 4.12 6.13 -16.16
N SER A 303 4.05 6.48 -17.44
CA SER A 303 3.94 7.85 -17.92
C SER A 303 2.79 8.02 -18.90
N MET A 304 2.09 9.15 -18.84
CA MET A 304 1.17 9.61 -19.88
C MET A 304 1.96 10.26 -21.02
N VAL A 305 1.68 9.87 -22.27
CA VAL A 305 2.38 10.36 -23.47
C VAL A 305 1.39 10.54 -24.62
N GLY A 306 1.43 11.66 -25.35
CA GLY A 306 0.58 11.91 -26.51
C GLY A 306 0.15 13.36 -26.67
N SER A 307 -0.48 13.70 -27.80
CA SER A 307 -0.82 15.10 -28.17
C SER A 307 -1.72 15.84 -27.19
N ALA A 308 -2.43 15.13 -26.30
CA ALA A 308 -3.35 15.71 -25.32
C ALA A 308 -2.67 16.58 -24.24
N ILE A 309 -1.35 16.44 -24.05
CA ILE A 309 -0.55 17.10 -23.01
C ILE A 309 0.59 17.93 -23.62
N ALA A 310 1.09 18.91 -22.86
CA ALA A 310 2.05 19.93 -23.32
C ALA A 310 3.29 19.39 -24.06
N ALA A 311 3.93 18.34 -23.53
CA ALA A 311 5.11 17.73 -24.13
C ALA A 311 4.81 16.77 -25.30
N GLY A 312 3.53 16.52 -25.60
CA GLY A 312 3.08 15.71 -26.73
C GLY A 312 3.61 14.27 -26.70
N TRP A 313 3.95 13.76 -27.89
CA TRP A 313 4.59 12.45 -28.07
C TRP A 313 6.07 12.41 -27.65
N GLY A 314 6.68 13.55 -27.36
CA GLY A 314 7.98 13.65 -26.70
C GLY A 314 7.90 13.63 -25.17
N GLY A 315 6.69 13.65 -24.60
CA GLY A 315 6.46 13.72 -23.16
C GLY A 315 6.74 12.42 -22.40
N ASP A 316 6.69 12.53 -21.08
CA ASP A 316 6.87 11.42 -20.15
C ASP A 316 6.22 11.72 -18.78
N GLU A 317 5.00 12.27 -18.78
CA GLU A 317 4.30 12.79 -17.58
C GLU A 317 3.99 11.66 -16.57
N PRO A 318 4.66 11.60 -15.40
CA PRO A 318 4.69 10.39 -14.60
C PRO A 318 3.45 10.22 -13.72
N LEU A 319 2.93 9.00 -13.66
CA LEU A 319 1.88 8.59 -12.72
C LEU A 319 2.49 8.04 -11.44
N GLN A 320 1.96 8.48 -10.31
CA GLN A 320 2.37 8.03 -8.97
C GLN A 320 1.63 6.76 -8.59
N TYR A 321 2.35 5.75 -8.09
CA TYR A 321 1.73 4.52 -7.57
C TYR A 321 0.89 4.82 -6.32
N LYS A 322 -0.30 4.21 -6.25
CA LYS A 322 -1.27 4.37 -5.15
C LYS A 322 -1.52 3.06 -4.37
N GLY A 323 -0.80 1.99 -4.70
CA GLY A 323 -1.03 0.66 -4.17
C GLY A 323 -1.97 -0.18 -5.03
N ASN A 324 -1.96 -1.50 -4.80
CA ASN A 324 -2.89 -2.48 -5.35
C ASN A 324 -3.01 -2.45 -6.90
N GLY A 325 -1.91 -2.19 -7.61
CA GLY A 325 -1.89 -2.09 -9.07
C GLY A 325 -2.47 -0.78 -9.64
N VAL A 326 -2.69 0.24 -8.83
CA VAL A 326 -3.23 1.55 -9.26
C VAL A 326 -2.13 2.61 -9.36
N TRP A 327 -2.14 3.34 -10.47
CA TRP A 327 -1.30 4.51 -10.74
C TRP A 327 -2.17 5.72 -11.04
N GLN A 328 -1.74 6.92 -10.63
CA GLN A 328 -2.53 8.14 -10.82
C GLN A 328 -1.65 9.39 -10.89
N THR A 329 -2.01 10.33 -11.76
CA THR A 329 -1.47 11.69 -11.80
C THR A 329 -2.60 12.73 -11.81
N SER A 330 -2.25 14.00 -11.57
CA SER A 330 -3.08 15.15 -11.92
C SER A 330 -2.31 15.98 -12.94
N VAL A 331 -2.93 16.24 -14.09
CA VAL A 331 -2.26 16.77 -15.30
C VAL A 331 -3.18 17.75 -16.02
N ASP A 332 -2.60 18.81 -16.58
CA ASP A 332 -3.32 19.74 -17.45
C ASP A 332 -3.43 19.11 -18.86
N ILE A 333 -4.65 18.80 -19.28
CA ILE A 333 -4.96 18.36 -20.65
C ILE A 333 -5.14 19.61 -21.50
N GLU A 334 -4.23 19.84 -22.45
CA GLU A 334 -4.27 21.02 -23.32
C GLU A 334 -5.22 20.84 -24.51
N LYS A 335 -5.43 19.60 -24.97
CA LYS A 335 -6.16 19.31 -26.21
C LYS A 335 -7.00 18.04 -26.10
N THR A 336 -8.13 18.02 -26.80
CA THR A 336 -8.97 16.83 -26.99
C THR A 336 -8.39 15.90 -28.07
N GLU A 337 -7.19 15.37 -27.82
CA GLU A 337 -6.47 14.45 -28.71
C GLU A 337 -6.16 13.11 -28.00
N GLY A 338 -5.46 12.20 -28.70
CA GLY A 338 -5.07 10.89 -28.16
C GLY A 338 -3.85 10.92 -27.24
N PHE A 339 -3.81 9.96 -26.31
CA PHE A 339 -2.64 9.64 -25.48
C PHE A 339 -2.57 8.14 -25.14
N ILE A 340 -1.45 7.72 -24.54
CA ILE A 340 -1.20 6.35 -24.07
C ILE A 340 -0.62 6.37 -22.66
N PHE A 341 -0.55 5.20 -22.01
CA PHE A 341 0.40 5.01 -20.91
C PHE A 341 1.60 4.19 -21.38
N ARG A 342 2.82 4.60 -21.00
CA ARG A 342 4.10 3.95 -21.35
C ARG A 342 4.87 3.60 -20.08
N ALA A 343 5.33 2.35 -19.92
CA ALA A 343 6.17 1.98 -18.79
C ALA A 343 7.64 2.34 -19.04
N ASN A 344 8.34 2.82 -18.02
CA ASN A 344 9.79 3.05 -17.97
C ASN A 344 10.40 3.97 -19.06
N GLY A 345 9.59 4.60 -19.91
CA GLY A 345 10.04 5.31 -21.12
C GLY A 345 10.14 4.42 -22.38
N ASP A 346 9.79 3.14 -22.28
CA ASP A 346 10.01 2.11 -23.30
C ASP A 346 8.76 1.88 -24.18
N TRP A 347 8.95 2.01 -25.50
CA TRP A 347 7.88 1.82 -26.50
C TRP A 347 7.43 0.36 -26.67
N GLY A 348 8.11 -0.63 -26.08
CA GLY A 348 7.65 -2.01 -26.02
C GLY A 348 6.52 -2.27 -24.99
N TYR A 349 6.31 -1.34 -24.05
CA TYR A 349 5.37 -1.49 -22.92
C TYR A 349 4.31 -0.39 -22.89
N LEU A 350 3.46 -0.37 -23.91
CA LEU A 350 2.35 0.58 -24.05
C LEU A 350 1.04 -0.03 -23.59
N MET A 351 0.28 0.68 -22.75
CA MET A 351 -1.15 0.41 -22.52
C MET A 351 -1.98 1.36 -23.38
N LYS A 352 -2.91 0.79 -24.14
CA LYS A 352 -3.84 1.47 -25.04
C LYS A 352 -5.28 1.10 -24.72
N ARG A 353 -6.25 1.89 -25.20
CA ARG A 353 -7.67 1.59 -25.01
C ARG A 353 -8.07 0.41 -25.88
N VAL A 354 -8.84 -0.53 -25.34
CA VAL A 354 -9.50 -1.57 -26.15
C VAL A 354 -10.59 -0.90 -27.00
N LYS A 355 -10.52 -1.08 -28.32
CA LYS A 355 -11.30 -0.30 -29.28
C LYS A 355 -12.80 -0.49 -29.09
N GLY A 356 -13.53 0.63 -29.06
CA GLY A 356 -14.99 0.61 -28.86
C GLY A 356 -15.44 0.35 -27.41
N THR A 357 -14.50 0.23 -26.45
CA THR A 357 -14.82 0.21 -25.01
C THR A 357 -14.79 1.63 -24.43
N THR A 358 -15.52 1.85 -23.33
CA THR A 358 -15.47 3.14 -22.61
C THR A 358 -14.06 3.42 -22.09
N ASN A 359 -13.47 2.46 -21.37
CA ASN A 359 -12.24 2.69 -20.61
C ASN A 359 -11.37 1.44 -20.35
N GLN A 360 -11.56 0.32 -21.04
CA GLN A 360 -10.72 -0.87 -20.83
C GLN A 360 -9.33 -0.66 -21.45
N LEU A 361 -8.29 -1.19 -20.79
CA LEU A 361 -6.90 -1.14 -21.24
C LEU A 361 -6.39 -2.51 -21.66
N VAL A 362 -5.53 -2.52 -22.67
CA VAL A 362 -4.71 -3.67 -23.05
C VAL A 362 -3.29 -3.23 -23.36
N MET A 363 -2.31 -4.09 -23.08
CA MET A 363 -0.94 -3.85 -23.51
C MET A 363 -0.85 -4.13 -25.01
N GLU A 364 -0.26 -3.23 -25.79
CA GLU A 364 -0.27 -3.30 -27.26
C GLU A 364 0.31 -4.63 -27.79
N SER A 365 1.42 -5.08 -27.20
CA SER A 365 2.08 -6.36 -27.51
C SER A 365 1.32 -7.61 -27.04
N GLN A 366 0.15 -7.47 -26.41
CA GLN A 366 -0.75 -8.57 -26.02
C GLN A 366 -2.04 -8.63 -26.88
N ALA A 367 -2.23 -7.70 -27.82
CA ALA A 367 -3.48 -7.52 -28.54
C ALA A 367 -3.30 -7.69 -30.06
N ALA A 368 -4.33 -8.19 -30.74
CA ALA A 368 -4.35 -8.23 -32.19
C ALA A 368 -4.39 -6.81 -32.78
N ALA A 369 -3.58 -6.54 -33.80
CA ALA A 369 -3.46 -5.22 -34.41
C ALA A 369 -4.83 -4.64 -34.83
N GLY A 370 -5.10 -3.39 -34.43
CA GLY A 370 -6.36 -2.70 -34.73
C GLY A 370 -7.53 -3.00 -33.78
N THR A 371 -7.36 -3.89 -32.79
CA THR A 371 -8.33 -4.09 -31.69
C THR A 371 -8.15 -3.09 -30.55
N PHE A 372 -7.17 -2.19 -30.66
CA PHE A 372 -6.84 -1.13 -29.71
C PHE A 372 -6.70 0.21 -30.42
N GLU A 373 -6.76 1.28 -29.63
CA GLU A 373 -6.64 2.68 -30.07
C GLU A 373 -6.04 3.53 -28.95
N ASP A 374 -5.53 4.71 -29.30
CA ASP A 374 -5.03 5.65 -28.30
C ASP A 374 -6.21 6.19 -27.45
N ILE A 375 -5.95 6.47 -26.18
CA ILE A 375 -6.94 6.94 -25.21
C ILE A 375 -7.37 8.37 -25.59
N PRO A 376 -8.66 8.64 -25.89
CA PRO A 376 -9.08 9.98 -26.25
C PRO A 376 -9.28 10.85 -25.00
N ALA A 377 -8.61 12.01 -24.96
CA ALA A 377 -8.95 13.07 -24.04
C ALA A 377 -10.23 13.79 -24.50
N THR A 378 -11.27 13.83 -23.66
CA THR A 378 -12.60 14.33 -24.03
C THR A 378 -12.90 15.76 -23.56
N ALA A 379 -12.06 16.32 -22.70
CA ALA A 379 -12.15 17.70 -22.20
C ALA A 379 -10.76 18.26 -21.88
N VAL A 380 -10.61 19.58 -21.95
CA VAL A 380 -9.37 20.31 -21.64
C VAL A 380 -9.37 20.88 -20.22
N GLY A 381 -8.19 21.29 -19.75
CA GLY A 381 -7.94 21.72 -18.38
C GLY A 381 -7.46 20.58 -17.47
N LYS A 382 -7.39 20.84 -16.18
CA LYS A 382 -6.81 19.91 -15.21
C LYS A 382 -7.68 18.68 -14.97
N HIS A 383 -7.05 17.50 -15.02
CA HIS A 383 -7.71 16.21 -14.80
C HIS A 383 -6.86 15.28 -13.94
N ILE A 384 -7.52 14.59 -13.01
CA ILE A 384 -6.98 13.40 -12.33
C ILE A 384 -7.13 12.22 -13.30
N VAL A 385 -5.99 11.75 -13.80
CA VAL A 385 -5.90 10.57 -14.68
C VAL A 385 -5.44 9.39 -13.85
N THR A 386 -6.28 8.35 -13.79
CA THR A 386 -6.00 7.11 -13.05
C THR A 386 -5.90 5.93 -14.01
N MET A 387 -4.90 5.08 -13.81
CA MET A 387 -4.71 3.81 -14.50
C MET A 387 -4.78 2.68 -13.46
N ASN A 388 -5.71 1.75 -13.64
CA ASN A 388 -5.95 0.62 -12.73
C ASN A 388 -5.59 -0.69 -13.44
N LEU A 389 -4.50 -1.32 -13.00
CA LEU A 389 -3.98 -2.60 -13.50
C LEU A 389 -4.25 -3.76 -12.52
N ASN A 390 -5.38 -3.70 -11.81
CA ASN A 390 -5.86 -4.74 -10.89
C ASN A 390 -6.97 -5.61 -11.52
N GLY A 391 -7.11 -6.85 -11.05
CA GLY A 391 -8.21 -7.75 -11.42
C GLY A 391 -8.18 -8.21 -12.89
N GLU A 392 -9.31 -8.73 -13.36
CA GLU A 392 -9.39 -9.35 -14.69
C GLU A 392 -9.46 -8.34 -15.85
N GLN A 393 -9.87 -7.10 -15.58
CA GLN A 393 -10.03 -6.04 -16.58
C GLN A 393 -9.29 -4.78 -16.13
N TYR A 394 -8.17 -4.49 -16.80
CA TYR A 394 -7.46 -3.23 -16.59
C TYR A 394 -8.27 -2.08 -17.19
N THR A 395 -8.23 -0.93 -16.53
CA THR A 395 -9.08 0.23 -16.86
C THR A 395 -8.34 1.54 -16.62
N TYR A 396 -8.87 2.63 -17.20
CA TYR A 396 -8.50 3.98 -16.81
C TYR A 396 -9.71 4.82 -16.39
N SER A 397 -9.46 5.97 -15.79
CA SER A 397 -10.44 7.05 -15.64
C SER A 397 -9.78 8.40 -15.85
N ILE A 398 -10.53 9.33 -16.45
CA ILE A 398 -10.19 10.75 -16.58
C ILE A 398 -11.30 11.49 -15.83
N VAL A 399 -10.96 12.13 -14.72
CA VAL A 399 -11.90 12.90 -13.90
C VAL A 399 -11.39 14.32 -13.80
N LYS A 400 -12.25 15.33 -14.01
CA LYS A 400 -11.85 16.73 -13.89
C LYS A 400 -11.32 17.03 -12.49
N ASP A 401 -10.17 17.68 -12.40
CA ASP A 401 -9.58 18.07 -11.11
C ASP A 401 -10.18 19.40 -10.67
N GLU A 402 -11.18 19.33 -9.79
CA GLU A 402 -11.85 20.51 -9.23
C GLU A 402 -11.27 20.91 -7.86
N THR A 403 -10.11 20.37 -7.44
CA THR A 403 -9.49 20.70 -6.15
C THR A 403 -9.14 22.17 -6.00
N VAL A 404 -8.87 22.86 -7.11
CA VAL A 404 -8.71 24.32 -7.18
C VAL A 404 -9.42 24.84 -8.43
N THR A 405 -10.50 25.59 -8.24
CA THR A 405 -11.26 26.22 -9.34
C THR A 405 -10.63 27.58 -9.68
N PRO A 406 -10.24 27.84 -10.94
CA PRO A 406 -9.74 29.14 -11.38
C PRO A 406 -10.73 30.27 -11.05
N PRO A 407 -10.28 31.46 -10.59
CA PRO A 407 -11.20 32.49 -10.13
C PRO A 407 -12.08 33.04 -11.26
N ALA A 408 -13.41 33.01 -11.06
CA ALA A 408 -14.37 33.55 -12.02
C ALA A 408 -14.24 35.08 -12.24
N ALA A 409 -13.59 35.79 -11.32
CA ALA A 409 -13.23 37.20 -11.44
C ALA A 409 -11.92 37.50 -10.69
N MET A 410 -11.18 38.50 -11.17
CA MET A 410 -10.01 39.06 -10.48
C MET A 410 -10.44 40.21 -9.56
N PRO A 411 -10.08 40.20 -8.27
CA PRO A 411 -10.44 41.28 -7.35
C PRO A 411 -9.62 42.56 -7.62
N ASP A 412 -10.02 43.68 -7.02
CA ASP A 412 -9.25 44.94 -7.11
C ASP A 412 -8.11 45.06 -6.11
N LYS A 413 -8.20 44.33 -5.00
CA LYS A 413 -7.13 44.17 -4.02
C LYS A 413 -6.94 42.71 -3.64
N LEU A 414 -5.75 42.38 -3.16
CA LEU A 414 -5.41 41.05 -2.71
C LEU A 414 -4.40 41.14 -1.57
N TYR A 415 -4.71 40.48 -0.47
CA TYR A 415 -3.98 40.55 0.80
C TYR A 415 -3.49 39.17 1.19
N LEU A 416 -2.20 39.06 1.53
CA LEU A 416 -1.69 37.92 2.29
C LEU A 416 -1.78 38.26 3.77
N LEU A 417 -2.42 37.40 4.55
CA LEU A 417 -2.61 37.53 5.99
C LEU A 417 -1.93 36.40 6.74
N GLN A 418 -1.40 36.67 7.92
CA GLN A 418 -0.92 35.70 8.89
C GLN A 418 -1.81 35.78 10.14
N GLY A 419 -2.59 34.73 10.42
CA GLY A 419 -3.51 34.72 11.57
C GLY A 419 -4.51 35.89 11.61
N GLY A 420 -4.97 36.36 10.43
CA GLY A 420 -5.87 37.52 10.31
C GLY A 420 -5.19 38.90 10.28
N THR A 421 -3.87 38.98 10.48
CA THR A 421 -3.12 40.23 10.32
C THR A 421 -2.51 40.30 8.92
N VAL A 422 -2.73 41.40 8.18
CA VAL A 422 -2.09 41.59 6.85
C VAL A 422 -0.56 41.61 6.99
N VAL A 423 0.11 40.75 6.23
CA VAL A 423 1.57 40.74 6.07
C VAL A 423 2.03 41.28 4.71
N ALA A 424 1.14 41.31 3.70
CA ALA A 424 1.34 42.03 2.45
C ALA A 424 0.01 42.43 1.78
N GLU A 425 -0.09 43.65 1.26
CA GLU A 425 -1.01 43.99 0.16
C GLU A 425 -0.23 43.76 -1.16
N LEU A 426 -0.80 42.99 -2.09
CA LEU A 426 -0.15 42.69 -3.37
C LEU A 426 -0.49 43.77 -4.41
N VAL A 427 0.49 44.14 -5.21
CA VAL A 427 0.39 45.14 -6.28
C VAL A 427 -0.31 44.52 -7.50
N LYS A 428 -1.41 45.12 -7.94
CA LYS A 428 -2.16 44.73 -9.15
C LYS A 428 -1.42 45.24 -10.40
N ASP A 429 -1.17 44.34 -11.35
CA ASP A 429 -0.47 44.61 -12.61
C ASP A 429 -1.09 43.77 -13.73
N GLY A 430 -1.92 44.40 -14.56
CA GLY A 430 -2.72 43.72 -15.60
C GLY A 430 -3.62 42.64 -15.00
N THR A 431 -3.46 41.40 -15.47
CA THR A 431 -4.14 40.18 -14.96
C THR A 431 -3.41 39.53 -13.78
N THR A 432 -2.40 40.19 -13.21
CA THR A 432 -1.54 39.64 -12.14
C THR A 432 -1.57 40.45 -10.85
N PHE A 433 -1.23 39.79 -9.75
CA PHE A 433 -0.90 40.40 -8.46
C PHE A 433 0.51 39.98 -8.05
N LYS A 434 1.32 40.92 -7.52
CA LYS A 434 2.74 40.69 -7.18
C LYS A 434 3.07 41.21 -5.78
N THR A 435 3.95 40.53 -5.05
CA THR A 435 4.50 41.07 -3.79
C THR A 435 5.43 42.25 -4.08
N ASN A 436 5.37 43.29 -3.25
CA ASN A 436 6.27 44.44 -3.34
C ASN A 436 7.66 44.06 -2.80
N GLY A 437 8.46 43.37 -3.62
CA GLY A 437 9.70 42.72 -3.22
C GLY A 437 9.47 41.30 -2.69
N PHE A 438 10.40 40.82 -1.87
CA PHE A 438 10.36 39.53 -1.19
C PHE A 438 9.77 39.69 0.22
N ILE A 439 8.94 38.74 0.62
CA ILE A 439 8.36 38.65 1.96
C ILE A 439 8.93 37.45 2.72
N ALA A 440 9.45 37.68 3.93
CA ALA A 440 9.94 36.62 4.80
C ALA A 440 8.75 35.83 5.37
N LEU A 441 8.62 34.56 4.97
CA LEU A 441 7.60 33.64 5.46
C LEU A 441 8.24 32.56 6.34
N GLU A 442 7.44 32.01 7.25
CA GLU A 442 7.82 30.94 8.18
C GLU A 442 7.03 29.66 7.89
N LYS A 443 7.71 28.51 7.91
CA LYS A 443 7.11 27.16 7.98
C LYS A 443 6.23 26.97 9.22
N SER A 444 6.55 27.68 10.31
CA SER A 444 5.84 27.58 11.59
C SER A 444 4.47 28.28 11.61
N LYS A 445 4.16 29.06 10.57
CA LYS A 445 3.00 29.95 10.50
C LYS A 445 2.00 29.49 9.43
N THR A 446 0.80 30.04 9.54
CA THR A 446 -0.33 29.74 8.66
C THR A 446 -0.78 31.02 7.98
N TYR A 447 -0.77 31.03 6.65
CA TYR A 447 -1.12 32.19 5.83
C TYR A 447 -2.45 31.98 5.11
N THR A 448 -3.20 33.05 4.89
CA THR A 448 -4.40 33.06 4.04
C THR A 448 -4.29 34.18 3.02
N LEU A 449 -4.97 34.03 1.89
CA LEU A 449 -4.94 34.98 0.77
C LEU A 449 -6.37 35.41 0.47
N ASN A 450 -6.67 36.71 0.55
CA ASN A 450 -8.04 37.20 0.55
C ASN A 450 -8.21 38.54 -0.19
N ALA A 451 -9.38 38.80 -0.76
CA ALA A 451 -9.71 40.08 -1.40
C ALA A 451 -9.88 41.26 -0.41
N ALA A 452 -10.09 40.98 0.89
CA ALA A 452 -10.23 41.97 1.96
C ALA A 452 -9.10 41.85 2.99
N ASN A 453 -8.78 42.97 3.65
CA ASN A 453 -7.69 43.09 4.63
C ASN A 453 -7.99 42.51 6.01
N ASP A 454 -9.26 42.18 6.29
CA ASP A 454 -9.73 41.50 7.50
C ASP A 454 -9.99 40.00 7.28
N GLY A 455 -9.84 39.51 6.03
CA GLY A 455 -10.16 38.14 5.64
C GLY A 455 -11.65 37.86 5.35
N SER A 456 -12.52 38.88 5.35
CA SER A 456 -13.97 38.71 5.13
C SER A 456 -14.40 38.51 3.67
N GLY A 457 -13.52 38.86 2.71
CA GLY A 457 -13.79 38.78 1.28
C GLY A 457 -13.54 37.40 0.68
N THR A 458 -13.53 37.32 -0.65
CA THR A 458 -13.21 36.09 -1.39
C THR A 458 -11.83 35.56 -0.98
N ALA A 459 -11.78 34.33 -0.48
CA ALA A 459 -10.55 33.63 -0.14
C ALA A 459 -10.01 32.82 -1.33
N PHE A 460 -8.68 32.71 -1.39
CA PHE A 460 -7.96 31.97 -2.42
C PHE A 460 -6.93 31.00 -1.81
N THR A 461 -6.70 29.88 -2.49
CA THR A 461 -5.84 28.77 -2.06
C THR A 461 -4.93 28.31 -3.21
N THR A 462 -3.94 27.46 -2.89
CA THR A 462 -3.13 26.72 -3.86
C THR A 462 -3.27 25.20 -3.70
N THR A 463 -2.91 24.41 -4.72
CA THR A 463 -2.86 22.93 -4.62
C THR A 463 -1.62 22.40 -3.89
N ALA A 464 -0.53 23.16 -3.94
CA ALA A 464 0.78 22.78 -3.40
C ALA A 464 1.37 23.91 -2.55
N LYS A 465 2.39 23.58 -1.74
CA LYS A 465 2.91 24.47 -0.70
C LYS A 465 3.98 25.42 -1.25
N VAL A 466 4.09 26.58 -0.63
CA VAL A 466 5.15 27.55 -0.94
C VAL A 466 6.50 26.99 -0.48
N GLY A 467 7.50 27.01 -1.37
CA GLY A 467 8.83 26.44 -1.16
C GLY A 467 8.98 24.93 -1.45
N GLU A 468 7.94 24.24 -1.90
CA GLU A 468 7.97 22.80 -2.22
C GLU A 468 8.71 22.56 -3.55
N THR A 469 9.92 21.96 -3.52
CA THR A 469 10.77 21.73 -4.71
C THR A 469 11.67 20.50 -4.54
N THR A 470 12.02 19.87 -5.67
CA THR A 470 13.03 18.81 -5.78
C THR A 470 14.47 19.35 -5.84
N THR A 471 14.66 20.65 -6.11
CA THR A 471 15.96 21.33 -6.22
C THR A 471 16.10 22.42 -5.14
N PRO A 472 16.15 22.06 -3.85
CA PRO A 472 16.10 23.01 -2.73
C PRO A 472 17.28 24.00 -2.67
N ASP A 473 18.44 23.61 -3.20
CA ASP A 473 19.72 24.30 -2.99
C ASP A 473 20.21 25.07 -4.22
N ALA A 474 19.39 25.17 -5.26
CA ALA A 474 19.70 25.95 -6.46
C ALA A 474 19.61 27.47 -6.20
N ASP A 475 20.48 28.24 -6.85
CA ASP A 475 20.72 29.67 -6.58
C ASP A 475 19.44 30.53 -6.67
N ALA A 476 18.59 30.26 -7.67
CA ALA A 476 17.23 30.79 -7.75
C ALA A 476 16.25 29.63 -7.96
N VAL A 477 15.36 29.41 -6.98
CA VAL A 477 14.28 28.43 -7.08
C VAL A 477 13.00 29.18 -7.42
N THR A 478 12.36 28.82 -8.54
CA THR A 478 11.08 29.37 -8.98
C THR A 478 10.15 28.23 -9.37
N VAL A 479 8.94 28.19 -8.81
CA VAL A 479 7.96 27.11 -9.07
C VAL A 479 6.55 27.70 -9.22
N PRO A 480 5.82 27.37 -10.30
CA PRO A 480 4.38 27.61 -10.40
C PRO A 480 3.60 26.53 -9.66
N VAL A 481 2.56 26.94 -8.93
CA VAL A 481 1.55 26.05 -8.32
C VAL A 481 0.16 26.54 -8.72
N ASP A 482 -0.82 25.65 -8.79
CA ASP A 482 -2.18 26.02 -9.18
C ASP A 482 -2.85 26.86 -8.09
N PHE A 483 -3.69 27.80 -8.52
CA PHE A 483 -4.25 28.88 -7.73
C PHE A 483 -5.71 29.15 -8.11
N GLY A 484 -6.56 29.35 -7.10
CA GLY A 484 -7.99 29.53 -7.31
C GLY A 484 -8.76 29.84 -6.04
N THR A 485 -10.08 29.90 -6.13
CA THR A 485 -10.96 30.20 -4.98
C THR A 485 -10.99 29.05 -3.98
N GLY A 486 -10.83 29.37 -2.70
CA GLY A 486 -10.89 28.39 -1.60
C GLY A 486 -10.36 28.97 -0.29
N SER A 487 -10.81 28.42 0.84
CA SER A 487 -10.46 28.89 2.19
C SER A 487 -9.33 28.11 2.88
N ALA A 488 -8.75 27.12 2.21
CA ALA A 488 -7.63 26.37 2.75
C ALA A 488 -6.36 27.26 2.87
N PRO A 489 -5.58 27.15 3.96
CA PRO A 489 -4.42 28.03 4.15
C PRO A 489 -3.28 27.77 3.16
N ILE A 490 -2.60 28.85 2.78
CA ILE A 490 -1.32 28.81 2.06
C ILE A 490 -0.23 28.34 3.04
N ALA A 491 0.07 27.05 2.99
CA ALA A 491 1.13 26.45 3.80
C ALA A 491 2.52 26.67 3.18
N VAL A 492 3.51 26.88 4.05
CA VAL A 492 4.92 27.14 3.69
C VAL A 492 5.79 25.96 4.16
N THR A 493 6.74 25.51 3.35
CA THR A 493 7.56 24.32 3.63
C THR A 493 8.85 24.59 4.40
N ARG A 494 9.38 25.81 4.30
CA ARG A 494 10.68 26.25 4.81
C ARG A 494 10.65 27.75 5.11
N ASP A 495 11.35 28.17 6.16
CA ASP A 495 11.53 29.60 6.47
C ASP A 495 12.43 30.22 5.40
N GLN A 496 11.93 31.23 4.68
CA GLN A 496 12.64 31.84 3.54
C GLN A 496 11.98 33.18 3.13
N ALA A 497 12.73 34.06 2.45
CA ALA A 497 12.20 35.23 1.77
C ALA A 497 11.67 34.86 0.36
N TYR A 498 10.39 35.08 0.11
CA TYR A 498 9.71 34.72 -1.14
C TYR A 498 9.20 35.96 -1.89
N GLN A 499 9.44 36.01 -3.20
CA GLN A 499 8.65 36.83 -4.11
C GLN A 499 7.50 36.00 -4.65
N ILE A 500 6.27 36.53 -4.63
CA ILE A 500 5.08 35.83 -5.13
C ILE A 500 4.45 36.63 -6.26
N THR A 501 4.11 35.94 -7.36
CA THR A 501 3.34 36.46 -8.50
C THR A 501 2.14 35.55 -8.72
N ILE A 502 0.96 36.12 -8.88
CA ILE A 502 -0.31 35.39 -9.02
C ILE A 502 -0.95 35.83 -10.33
N ASN A 503 -1.24 34.89 -11.22
CA ASN A 503 -1.85 35.17 -12.52
C ASN A 503 -3.29 34.64 -12.55
N PHE A 504 -4.25 35.56 -12.60
CA PHE A 504 -5.68 35.24 -12.61
C PHE A 504 -6.17 34.72 -13.97
N ALA A 505 -5.45 34.99 -15.07
CA ALA A 505 -5.80 34.48 -16.39
C ALA A 505 -5.35 33.02 -16.61
N THR A 506 -4.31 32.56 -15.91
CA THR A 506 -3.82 31.17 -16.01
C THR A 506 -4.14 30.30 -14.80
N GLY A 507 -4.66 30.88 -13.71
CA GLY A 507 -4.95 30.13 -12.47
C GLY A 507 -3.69 29.55 -11.82
N LYS A 508 -2.55 30.24 -11.90
CA LYS A 508 -1.29 29.80 -11.27
C LYS A 508 -0.69 30.90 -10.37
N LEU A 509 -0.18 30.50 -9.21
CA LEU A 509 0.65 31.27 -8.30
C LEU A 509 2.10 30.78 -8.47
N THR A 510 3.00 31.67 -8.86
CA THR A 510 4.44 31.41 -8.93
C THR A 510 5.13 32.03 -7.73
N TRP A 511 5.93 31.25 -7.00
CA TRP A 511 6.82 31.76 -5.97
C TRP A 511 8.28 31.61 -6.41
N LYS A 512 9.12 32.59 -6.07
CA LYS A 512 10.58 32.62 -6.27
C LYS A 512 11.28 32.87 -4.94
N TYR A 513 12.40 32.18 -4.68
CA TYR A 513 13.35 32.55 -3.63
C TYR A 513 14.80 32.40 -4.09
N TYR A 514 15.71 32.96 -3.30
CA TYR A 514 17.15 33.00 -3.54
C TYR A 514 17.92 32.26 -2.45
N ASN A 515 19.00 31.58 -2.85
CA ASN A 515 19.94 30.89 -1.99
C ASN A 515 21.29 31.60 -2.05
N ILE A 516 21.54 32.54 -1.11
CA ILE A 516 22.81 33.26 -1.05
C ILE A 516 23.97 32.29 -0.87
N LYS A 517 24.95 32.37 -1.77
CA LYS A 517 26.29 31.78 -1.62
C LYS A 517 27.30 32.87 -1.32
N LEU A 518 28.28 32.58 -0.46
CA LEU A 518 29.52 33.36 -0.38
C LEU A 518 30.52 32.80 -1.38
N PHE A 519 30.90 33.61 -2.37
CA PHE A 519 31.95 33.32 -3.33
C PHE A 519 33.29 33.86 -2.79
N HIS A 520 34.37 33.12 -3.02
CA HIS A 520 35.72 33.47 -2.54
C HIS A 520 36.80 33.06 -3.54
N TRP A 521 37.67 33.97 -3.96
CA TRP A 521 38.73 33.69 -4.95
C TRP A 521 39.91 34.66 -4.87
N ASP A 522 40.96 34.40 -5.65
CA ASP A 522 42.09 35.30 -5.88
C ASP A 522 42.30 35.47 -7.40
N ASP A 523 42.37 36.71 -7.85
CA ASP A 523 42.58 37.07 -9.26
C ASP A 523 43.92 36.54 -9.82
N ALA A 524 44.95 36.39 -8.98
CA ALA A 524 46.22 35.79 -9.38
C ALA A 524 46.18 34.25 -9.41
N GLY A 525 45.47 33.63 -8.46
CA GLY A 525 45.31 32.19 -8.29
C GLY A 525 44.34 31.49 -9.26
N GLY A 526 44.09 32.07 -10.44
CA GLY A 526 43.13 31.55 -11.43
C GLY A 526 41.79 32.29 -11.49
N GLY A 527 41.60 33.31 -10.65
CA GLY A 527 40.48 34.24 -10.73
C GLY A 527 39.11 33.62 -10.51
N TRP A 528 38.11 34.20 -11.17
CA TRP A 528 36.70 33.84 -11.01
C TRP A 528 36.41 32.36 -11.28
N ASP A 529 37.13 31.71 -12.19
CA ASP A 529 36.91 30.31 -12.55
C ASP A 529 37.51 29.32 -11.53
N ALA A 530 38.43 29.79 -10.68
CA ALA A 530 39.03 29.02 -9.58
C ALA A 530 38.34 29.25 -8.21
N ARG A 531 37.21 29.98 -8.19
CA ARG A 531 36.51 30.37 -6.96
C ARG A 531 35.99 29.19 -6.13
N ASN A 532 35.91 29.38 -4.82
CA ASN A 532 35.05 28.58 -3.95
C ASN A 532 33.65 29.19 -3.89
N GLU A 533 32.62 28.35 -3.86
CA GLU A 533 31.23 28.75 -3.62
C GLU A 533 30.71 28.08 -2.34
N TYR A 534 30.31 28.88 -1.35
CA TYR A 534 29.80 28.39 -0.07
C TYR A 534 28.33 28.76 0.12
N LEU A 535 27.43 27.78 0.01
CA LEU A 535 26.00 27.97 0.28
C LEU A 535 25.77 28.40 1.74
N MET A 536 24.99 29.46 1.94
CA MET A 536 24.68 29.99 3.27
C MET A 536 23.32 29.49 3.77
N THR A 537 23.19 29.36 5.09
CA THR A 537 21.94 28.97 5.75
C THR A 537 21.06 30.18 5.99
N TYR A 538 19.82 30.17 5.50
CA TYR A 538 18.83 31.20 5.84
C TYR A 538 18.48 31.18 7.34
N LYS A 539 18.32 32.38 7.91
CA LYS A 539 17.80 32.66 9.24
C LYS A 539 16.70 33.71 9.10
N HIS A 540 15.51 33.39 9.59
CA HIS A 540 14.38 34.31 9.53
C HIS A 540 14.61 35.51 10.48
N PRO A 541 14.35 36.76 10.06
CA PRO A 541 13.99 37.22 8.72
C PRO A 541 15.20 37.71 7.91
N TYR A 542 15.13 37.53 6.58
CA TYR A 542 16.04 38.07 5.54
C TYR A 542 17.55 37.90 5.75
N THR A 543 17.99 37.02 6.65
CA THR A 543 19.39 36.86 7.03
C THR A 543 19.92 35.54 6.49
N PHE A 544 21.17 35.54 6.03
CA PHE A 544 21.90 34.35 5.60
C PHE A 544 23.22 34.30 6.38
N GLU A 545 23.55 33.15 6.97
CA GLU A 545 24.80 32.97 7.71
C GLU A 545 25.50 31.65 7.38
N GLY A 546 26.81 31.61 7.62
CA GLY A 546 27.61 30.40 7.55
C GLY A 546 29.02 30.63 8.10
N THR A 547 29.75 29.55 8.36
CA THR A 547 31.08 29.60 8.96
C THR A 547 32.09 28.96 8.01
N PHE A 548 33.03 29.75 7.51
CA PHE A 548 33.86 29.40 6.36
C PHE A 548 35.34 29.70 6.62
N ALA A 549 36.23 28.89 6.05
CA ALA A 549 37.68 29.10 6.10
C ALA A 549 38.09 30.07 4.97
N LEU A 550 38.46 31.30 5.33
CA LEU A 550 38.80 32.36 4.38
C LEU A 550 40.31 32.62 4.35
N LYS A 551 40.81 33.04 3.19
CA LYS A 551 42.19 33.43 2.92
C LYS A 551 42.36 34.95 3.04
N ALA A 552 43.59 35.38 3.37
CA ALA A 552 43.92 36.79 3.45
C ALA A 552 43.99 37.44 2.06
N ASN A 553 43.42 38.63 1.92
CA ASN A 553 43.47 39.49 0.72
C ASN A 553 42.86 38.86 -0.56
N TYR A 554 41.99 37.86 -0.39
CA TYR A 554 41.17 37.27 -1.45
C TYR A 554 39.86 38.06 -1.60
N ASP A 555 39.29 38.06 -2.80
CA ASP A 555 37.98 38.66 -3.07
C ASP A 555 36.84 37.82 -2.49
N LEU A 556 35.77 38.52 -2.14
CA LEU A 556 34.56 38.00 -1.51
C LEU A 556 33.33 38.65 -2.16
N LYS A 557 32.31 37.84 -2.43
CA LYS A 557 31.06 38.29 -3.05
C LYS A 557 29.89 37.45 -2.54
N PHE A 558 28.78 38.05 -2.13
CA PHE A 558 27.55 37.29 -1.86
C PHE A 558 26.71 37.27 -3.15
N ASN A 559 26.46 36.08 -3.70
CA ASN A 559 25.94 35.89 -5.06
C ASN A 559 24.77 34.88 -5.09
N SER A 560 23.72 35.10 -5.90
CA SER A 560 22.54 34.20 -5.99
C SER A 560 21.48 34.56 -7.05
N PRO A 561 21.51 33.95 -8.25
CA PRO A 561 22.64 33.97 -9.19
C PRO A 561 22.97 35.45 -9.56
N TRP A 562 23.31 35.74 -10.82
CA TRP A 562 23.68 37.10 -11.27
C TRP A 562 22.65 38.21 -10.99
N ASP A 563 21.38 37.88 -10.72
CA ASP A 563 20.32 38.79 -10.24
C ASP A 563 20.66 39.45 -8.88
N VAL A 564 21.48 38.79 -8.05
CA VAL A 564 21.80 39.20 -6.68
C VAL A 564 23.30 39.09 -6.44
N GLN A 565 23.98 40.24 -6.38
CA GLN A 565 25.43 40.34 -6.30
C GLN A 565 25.85 41.42 -5.28
N PHE A 566 25.74 41.12 -3.98
CA PHE A 566 26.13 42.07 -2.93
C PHE A 566 27.66 42.17 -2.77
N GLY A 567 28.15 43.40 -2.63
CA GLY A 567 29.54 43.70 -2.28
C GLY A 567 29.77 45.19 -2.00
N SER A 568 31.00 45.56 -1.63
CA SER A 568 31.34 46.90 -1.13
C SER A 568 32.85 47.18 -1.22
N ASN A 569 33.23 48.42 -1.52
CA ASN A 569 34.63 48.90 -1.48
C ASN A 569 35.15 49.11 -0.04
N GLY A 570 34.31 48.90 0.98
CA GLY A 570 34.74 48.96 2.37
C GLY A 570 35.73 47.85 2.73
N THR A 571 36.63 48.14 3.67
CA THR A 571 37.63 47.18 4.20
C THR A 571 37.34 46.73 5.63
N ALA A 572 36.36 47.33 6.30
CA ALA A 572 35.89 46.89 7.61
C ALA A 572 35.25 45.50 7.53
N LEU A 573 35.33 44.71 8.60
CA LEU A 573 34.69 43.38 8.66
C LEU A 573 33.17 43.44 8.90
N SER A 574 32.55 44.61 8.83
CA SER A 574 31.10 44.82 8.95
C SER A 574 30.67 46.17 8.36
N GLY A 575 29.45 46.24 7.82
CA GLY A 575 28.85 47.47 7.29
C GLY A 575 27.85 47.17 6.17
N THR A 576 27.68 48.10 5.24
CA THR A 576 26.73 47.99 4.12
C THR A 576 27.34 47.48 2.81
N MET A 577 26.52 46.75 2.06
CA MET A 577 26.75 46.32 0.67
C MET A 577 25.57 46.72 -0.23
N THR A 578 25.86 46.92 -1.51
CA THR A 578 24.86 47.12 -2.56
C THR A 578 24.83 45.92 -3.50
N ASN A 579 23.63 45.57 -4.00
CA ASN A 579 23.49 44.65 -5.12
C ASN A 579 24.05 45.31 -6.39
N GLY A 580 24.84 44.58 -7.17
CA GLY A 580 25.67 45.13 -8.25
C GLY A 580 26.90 45.92 -7.76
N GLY A 581 27.21 45.89 -6.45
CA GLY A 581 28.40 46.54 -5.89
C GLY A 581 29.73 45.90 -6.34
N PRO A 582 30.88 46.51 -6.01
CA PRO A 582 32.21 45.95 -6.25
C PRO A 582 32.49 44.73 -5.37
N ASN A 583 33.61 44.05 -5.58
CA ASN A 583 34.05 42.92 -4.74
C ASN A 583 34.52 43.42 -3.36
N PHE A 584 34.31 42.62 -2.31
CA PHE A 584 34.78 42.92 -0.96
C PHE A 584 36.13 42.26 -0.69
N LYS A 585 37.07 42.98 -0.08
CA LYS A 585 38.47 42.52 0.13
C LYS A 585 39.01 42.81 1.55
N GLY A 586 38.11 42.95 2.53
CA GLY A 586 38.46 43.34 3.92
C GLY A 586 39.04 42.23 4.81
N VAL A 587 39.03 40.95 4.37
CA VAL A 587 39.63 39.84 5.14
C VAL A 587 41.14 39.83 4.94
N THR A 588 41.87 40.56 5.78
CA THR A 588 43.34 40.72 5.69
C THR A 588 44.14 39.65 6.43
N GLN A 589 43.47 38.72 7.12
CA GLN A 589 44.08 37.57 7.78
C GLN A 589 43.36 36.29 7.39
N ALA A 590 44.11 35.20 7.20
CA ALA A 590 43.50 33.89 7.05
C ALA A 590 42.90 33.41 8.38
N GLY A 591 41.85 32.59 8.30
CA GLY A 591 41.20 31.99 9.45
C GLY A 591 39.77 31.52 9.15
N THR A 592 39.09 31.00 10.17
CA THR A 592 37.66 30.69 10.10
C THR A 592 36.86 31.94 10.46
N TYR A 593 35.83 32.25 9.68
CA TYR A 593 34.96 33.41 9.90
C TYR A 593 33.50 32.98 9.82
N LYS A 594 32.69 33.40 10.79
CA LYS A 594 31.24 33.46 10.62
C LYS A 594 30.92 34.65 9.71
N ALA A 595 30.51 34.37 8.48
CA ALA A 595 29.95 35.35 7.57
C ALA A 595 28.44 35.45 7.80
N THR A 596 27.91 36.67 7.81
CA THR A 596 26.47 36.94 7.92
C THR A 596 26.10 38.10 7.02
N ILE A 597 24.98 37.99 6.31
CA ILE A 597 24.41 39.05 5.48
C ILE A 597 22.90 39.13 5.71
N THR A 598 22.39 40.33 5.99
CA THR A 598 20.95 40.60 6.15
C THR A 598 20.51 41.54 5.02
N VAL A 599 19.70 41.03 4.10
CA VAL A 599 19.31 41.74 2.88
C VAL A 599 18.02 42.56 3.09
N THR A 600 17.85 43.64 2.33
CA THR A 600 16.56 44.34 2.29
C THR A 600 15.50 43.51 1.54
N PRO A 601 14.20 43.70 1.83
CA PRO A 601 13.11 42.99 1.12
C PRO A 601 13.12 43.18 -0.40
N ASP A 602 13.67 44.28 -0.91
CA ASP A 602 13.81 44.56 -2.34
C ASP A 602 15.14 44.06 -2.95
N TYR A 603 15.99 43.40 -2.15
CA TYR A 603 17.30 42.86 -2.53
C TYR A 603 18.24 43.91 -3.18
N LYS A 604 18.11 45.21 -2.84
CA LYS A 604 19.00 46.28 -3.32
C LYS A 604 20.19 46.54 -2.41
N THR A 605 20.03 46.43 -1.10
CA THR A 605 21.11 46.63 -0.12
C THR A 605 21.12 45.53 0.93
N ALA A 606 22.23 45.43 1.66
CA ALA A 606 22.37 44.50 2.77
C ALA A 606 23.35 45.03 3.82
N GLU A 607 23.13 44.67 5.08
CA GLU A 607 24.16 44.72 6.12
C GLU A 607 24.96 43.42 6.11
N TYR A 608 26.28 43.46 6.34
CA TYR A 608 27.14 42.28 6.44
C TYR A 608 28.03 42.30 7.69
N SER A 609 28.50 41.12 8.09
CA SER A 609 29.61 40.97 9.04
C SER A 609 30.43 39.70 8.78
N PHE A 610 31.72 39.75 9.15
CA PHE A 610 32.68 38.65 9.12
C PHE A 610 33.38 38.54 10.48
N VAL A 611 32.84 37.71 11.37
CA VAL A 611 33.37 37.53 12.73
C VAL A 611 34.35 36.36 12.76
N LYS A 612 35.63 36.61 13.04
CA LYS A 612 36.64 35.55 13.18
C LYS A 612 36.23 34.59 14.32
N GLN A 613 36.43 33.29 14.12
CA GLN A 613 36.13 32.22 15.08
C GLN A 613 37.43 31.65 15.67
#